data_AF-A0A259Y8D0-F1
#
_entry.id   AF-A0A259Y8D0-F1
#
_cell.length_a   1.000
_cell.length_b   1.000
_cell.length_c   1.000
_cell.angle_alpha   90.00
_cell.angle_beta   90.00
_cell.angle_gamma   90.00
#
_symmetry.space_group_name_H-M   'P 1'
#
loop_
_entity.id
_entity.type
_entity.pdbx_description
1 polymer ?
#
loop_
_entity_poly.entity_id
_entity_poly.type
_entity_poly.pdbx_seq_one_letter_code
_entity_poly.pdbx_strand_id
1 'polypeptide(L)'
;MKLAPRTELYESDSGFVLRTADDEHFALALDRDEFDQLAQALAGSVAPVSAKPKTALSALLTAGHVVPDSSTEEVAVLGCGSVAAALVGMLGRVGKSTGHAATRSISVSDDGVEFLGSGGSISCFRDGNRYVVVPEGVRLTDVTMRRAASRRNRQRIEDGYAPRAGGLRLISSIHPVSDAAAEFVAAQVLAEVIDPTADHCVTAIDLRTLRVTRHPILPVPEPPR
;
A
#
# COMPACT_ATOMS: atom_id res chain seq x y z
N MET A 1 -3.23 -21.99 3.39
CA MET A 1 -3.97 -20.70 3.34
C MET A 1 -4.45 -20.43 4.76
N LYS A 2 -4.83 -19.21 5.13
CA LYS A 2 -5.36 -18.90 6.46
C LYS A 2 -6.45 -17.85 6.34
N LEU A 3 -7.37 -17.80 7.31
CA LEU A 3 -8.28 -16.67 7.43
C LEU A 3 -7.47 -15.39 7.65
N ALA A 4 -7.95 -14.29 7.09
CA ALA A 4 -7.38 -12.96 7.33
C ALA A 4 -7.47 -12.60 8.84
N PRO A 5 -6.60 -11.71 9.35
CA PRO A 5 -6.62 -11.30 10.75
C PRO A 5 -8.01 -10.85 11.21
N ARG A 6 -8.40 -11.22 12.44
CA ARG A 6 -9.71 -10.92 13.06
C ARG A 6 -10.93 -11.44 12.30
N THR A 7 -10.75 -12.28 11.28
CA THR A 7 -11.81 -12.97 10.56
C THR A 7 -12.02 -14.36 11.16
N GLU A 8 -13.28 -14.76 11.35
CA GLU A 8 -13.65 -16.03 11.97
C GLU A 8 -14.70 -16.76 11.15
N LEU A 9 -14.61 -18.08 11.15
CA LEU A 9 -15.66 -18.98 10.70
C LEU A 9 -16.10 -19.82 11.90
N TYR A 10 -17.39 -19.79 12.21
CA TYR A 10 -17.90 -20.55 13.35
C TYR A 10 -19.33 -21.04 13.10
N GLU A 11 -19.73 -22.02 13.92
CA GLU A 11 -21.09 -22.53 13.98
C GLU A 11 -21.89 -21.71 15.01
N SER A 12 -23.08 -21.26 14.61
CA SER A 12 -24.08 -20.61 15.44
C SER A 12 -25.33 -21.49 15.54
N ASP A 13 -26.26 -21.16 16.45
CA ASP A 13 -27.56 -21.84 16.58
C ASP A 13 -28.38 -21.84 15.27
N SER A 14 -28.13 -20.87 14.38
CA SER A 14 -28.81 -20.70 13.09
C SER A 14 -28.05 -21.26 11.89
N GLY A 15 -26.86 -21.86 12.09
CA GLY A 15 -25.98 -22.35 11.02
C GLY A 15 -24.60 -21.71 11.05
N PHE A 16 -23.87 -21.75 9.93
CA PHE A 16 -22.49 -21.29 9.86
C PHE A 16 -22.38 -19.81 9.53
N VAL A 17 -21.42 -19.12 10.14
CA VAL A 17 -21.23 -17.67 10.02
C VAL A 17 -19.77 -17.35 9.71
N LEU A 18 -19.58 -16.39 8.81
CA LEU A 18 -18.33 -15.64 8.64
C LEU A 18 -18.45 -14.32 9.40
N ARG A 19 -17.55 -14.08 10.35
CA ARG A 19 -17.36 -12.77 10.98
C ARG A 19 -16.12 -12.12 10.38
N THR A 20 -16.27 -10.95 9.78
CA THR A 20 -15.19 -10.21 9.13
C THR A 20 -14.42 -9.35 10.14
N ALA A 21 -13.28 -8.79 9.71
CA ALA A 21 -12.39 -8.01 10.58
C ALA A 21 -13.02 -6.72 11.13
N ASP A 22 -14.03 -6.18 10.44
CA ASP A 22 -14.87 -5.04 10.81
C ASP A 22 -16.13 -5.42 11.60
N ASP A 23 -16.22 -6.69 12.02
CA ASP A 23 -17.31 -7.24 12.83
C ASP A 23 -18.66 -7.36 12.11
N GLU A 24 -18.65 -7.36 10.77
CA GLU A 24 -19.82 -7.76 9.99
C GLU A 24 -20.00 -9.28 10.00
N HIS A 25 -21.25 -9.71 9.91
CA HIS A 25 -21.64 -11.12 10.07
C HIS A 25 -22.40 -11.59 8.84
N PHE A 26 -21.90 -12.64 8.18
CA PHE A 26 -22.49 -13.22 6.98
C PHE A 26 -22.87 -14.67 7.22
N ALA A 27 -24.15 -15.00 6.99
CA ALA A 27 -24.61 -16.39 7.04
C ALA A 27 -24.09 -17.18 5.83
N LEU A 28 -23.54 -18.37 6.10
CA LEU A 28 -23.04 -19.29 5.09
C LEU A 28 -24.08 -20.38 4.84
N ALA A 29 -24.55 -20.49 3.60
CA ALA A 29 -25.48 -21.52 3.17
C ALA A 29 -24.78 -22.87 2.93
N LEU A 30 -24.09 -23.38 3.96
CA LEU A 30 -23.37 -24.65 3.97
C LEU A 30 -24.01 -25.59 5.00
N ASP A 31 -23.99 -26.90 4.74
CA ASP A 31 -24.21 -27.91 5.78
C ASP A 31 -22.91 -28.23 6.54
N ARG A 32 -22.97 -29.13 7.52
CA ARG A 32 -21.82 -29.49 8.37
C ARG A 32 -20.68 -30.10 7.57
N ASP A 33 -20.97 -31.02 6.65
CA ASP A 33 -19.96 -31.68 5.84
C ASP A 33 -19.31 -30.70 4.84
N GLU A 34 -20.11 -29.78 4.29
CA GLU A 34 -19.65 -28.69 3.44
C GLU A 34 -18.78 -27.68 4.20
N PHE A 35 -19.15 -27.34 5.45
CA PHE A 35 -18.36 -26.49 6.32
C PHE A 35 -17.03 -27.15 6.71
N ASP A 36 -17.05 -28.44 7.05
CA ASP A 36 -15.84 -29.18 7.40
C ASP A 36 -14.87 -29.27 6.20
N GLN A 37 -15.39 -29.44 4.98
CA GLN A 37 -14.58 -29.36 3.76
C GLN A 37 -13.94 -27.97 3.57
N LEU A 38 -14.68 -26.90 3.84
CA LEU A 38 -14.14 -25.54 3.78
C LEU A 38 -13.07 -25.32 4.86
N ALA A 39 -13.31 -25.78 6.09
CA ALA A 39 -12.36 -25.68 7.18
C ALA A 39 -11.07 -26.46 6.90
N GLN A 40 -11.15 -27.65 6.34
CA GLN A 40 -9.98 -28.44 5.90
C GLN A 40 -9.20 -27.74 4.79
N ALA A 41 -9.88 -27.15 3.81
CA ALA A 41 -9.24 -26.37 2.76
C ALA A 41 -8.50 -25.15 3.30
N LEU A 42 -9.11 -24.46 4.27
CA LEU A 42 -8.49 -23.33 4.96
C LEU A 42 -7.38 -23.75 5.92
N ALA A 43 -7.38 -24.96 6.45
CA ALA A 43 -6.26 -25.52 7.21
C ALA A 43 -5.12 -26.02 6.31
N GLY A 44 -5.28 -25.97 4.98
CA GLY A 44 -4.29 -26.43 4.01
C GLY A 44 -4.18 -27.96 3.91
N SER A 45 -5.13 -28.71 4.44
CA SER A 45 -5.07 -30.17 4.48
C SER A 45 -5.63 -30.82 3.22
N VAL A 46 -6.80 -30.39 2.73
CA VAL A 46 -7.49 -31.01 1.59
C VAL A 46 -8.29 -29.97 0.81
N ALA A 47 -8.19 -29.97 -0.52
CA ALA A 47 -9.02 -29.11 -1.37
C ALA A 47 -10.50 -29.54 -1.30
N PRO A 48 -11.48 -28.62 -1.29
CA PRO A 48 -12.88 -28.99 -1.20
C PRO A 48 -13.30 -29.76 -2.45
N VAL A 49 -14.19 -30.74 -2.30
CA VAL A 49 -14.67 -31.58 -3.41
C VAL A 49 -16.03 -31.07 -3.89
N SER A 50 -16.90 -30.74 -2.95
CA SER A 50 -18.26 -30.24 -3.21
C SER A 50 -18.28 -28.84 -3.84
N ALA A 51 -19.34 -28.54 -4.61
CA ALA A 51 -19.46 -27.28 -5.33
C ALA A 51 -19.57 -26.06 -4.41
N LYS A 52 -20.42 -26.11 -3.36
CA LYS A 52 -20.62 -24.94 -2.47
C LYS A 52 -19.35 -24.57 -1.69
N PRO A 53 -18.60 -25.49 -1.08
CA PRO A 53 -17.33 -25.16 -0.43
C PRO A 53 -16.30 -24.56 -1.39
N LYS A 54 -16.23 -25.03 -2.65
CA LYS A 54 -15.39 -24.42 -3.69
C LYS A 54 -15.81 -22.98 -3.98
N THR A 55 -17.10 -22.74 -4.14
CA THR A 55 -17.64 -21.38 -4.37
C THR A 55 -17.38 -20.47 -3.17
N ALA A 56 -17.61 -20.96 -1.95
CA ALA A 56 -17.33 -20.22 -0.72
C ALA A 56 -15.85 -19.87 -0.59
N LEU A 57 -14.95 -20.83 -0.80
CA LEU A 57 -13.50 -20.60 -0.79
C LEU A 57 -13.09 -19.56 -1.86
N SER A 58 -13.63 -19.68 -3.07
CA SER A 58 -13.37 -18.70 -4.13
C SER A 58 -13.86 -17.31 -3.76
N ALA A 59 -15.06 -17.18 -3.20
CA ALA A 59 -15.61 -15.90 -2.76
C ALA A 59 -14.77 -15.28 -1.64
N LEU A 60 -14.34 -16.07 -0.67
CA LEU A 60 -13.47 -15.62 0.42
C LEU A 60 -12.10 -15.16 -0.09
N LEU A 61 -11.52 -15.84 -1.08
CA LEU A 61 -10.29 -15.40 -1.74
C LEU A 61 -10.49 -14.10 -2.51
N THR A 62 -11.55 -13.99 -3.30
CA THR A 62 -11.88 -12.78 -4.08
C THR A 62 -12.16 -11.57 -3.17
N ALA A 63 -12.82 -11.79 -2.03
CA ALA A 63 -13.12 -10.76 -1.05
C ALA A 63 -11.93 -10.44 -0.12
N GLY A 64 -10.81 -11.16 -0.22
CA GLY A 64 -9.62 -10.93 0.61
C GLY A 64 -9.75 -11.40 2.06
N HIS A 65 -10.72 -12.25 2.38
CA HIS A 65 -10.91 -12.83 3.72
C HIS A 65 -10.01 -14.06 3.98
N VAL A 66 -9.28 -14.53 2.96
CA VAL A 66 -8.33 -15.63 3.04
C VAL A 66 -7.00 -15.20 2.45
N VAL A 67 -5.92 -15.43 3.20
CA VAL A 67 -4.55 -15.15 2.80
C VAL A 67 -3.78 -16.45 2.52
N PRO A 68 -2.84 -16.47 1.55
CA PRO A 68 -1.96 -17.63 1.33
C PRO A 68 -1.15 -17.98 2.59
N ASP A 69 -0.83 -19.27 2.80
CA ASP A 69 0.06 -19.68 3.93
C ASP A 69 1.49 -19.12 3.76
N SER A 70 1.84 -18.72 2.55
CA SER A 70 3.08 -18.06 2.20
C SER A 70 2.89 -16.54 2.15
N SER A 71 2.89 -15.88 3.30
CA SER A 71 3.61 -14.60 3.44
C SER A 71 3.65 -14.15 4.89
N THR A 72 4.48 -14.77 5.72
CA THR A 72 5.33 -13.96 6.60
C THR A 72 6.39 -13.27 5.73
N GLU A 73 5.96 -12.57 4.68
CA GLU A 73 6.85 -11.72 3.91
C GLU A 73 7.13 -10.55 4.84
N GLU A 74 8.29 -10.61 5.48
CA GLU A 74 8.77 -9.50 6.28
C GLU A 74 9.02 -8.33 5.35
N VAL A 75 8.39 -7.20 5.67
CA VAL A 75 8.54 -5.95 4.94
C VAL A 75 9.23 -4.94 5.85
N ALA A 76 10.39 -4.45 5.44
CA ALA A 76 11.09 -3.39 6.15
C ALA A 76 10.53 -2.03 5.71
N VAL A 77 10.06 -1.21 6.65
CA VAL A 77 9.71 0.19 6.38
C VAL A 77 10.87 1.08 6.81
N LEU A 78 11.52 1.72 5.85
CA LEU A 78 12.66 2.61 6.04
C LEU A 78 12.19 4.07 6.03
N GLY A 79 11.85 4.58 7.21
CA GLY A 79 11.41 5.97 7.41
C GLY A 79 10.85 6.16 8.82
N CYS A 80 10.87 7.39 9.34
CA CYS A 80 10.39 7.72 10.68
C CYS A 80 9.24 8.74 10.70
N GLY A 81 8.72 9.13 9.54
CA GLY A 81 7.61 10.08 9.41
C GLY A 81 6.23 9.48 9.67
N SER A 82 5.20 10.33 9.65
CA SER A 82 3.79 9.95 9.86
C SER A 82 3.31 8.90 8.86
N VAL A 83 3.73 9.01 7.58
CA VAL A 83 3.36 8.00 6.56
C VAL A 83 4.00 6.64 6.87
N ALA A 84 5.25 6.63 7.33
CA ALA A 84 5.93 5.39 7.71
C ALA A 84 5.24 4.72 8.90
N ALA A 85 4.88 5.49 9.93
CA ALA A 85 4.14 4.99 11.09
C ALA A 85 2.76 4.42 10.70
N ALA A 86 2.00 5.14 9.85
CA ALA A 86 0.72 4.66 9.34
C ALA A 86 0.87 3.37 8.53
N LEU A 87 1.90 3.28 7.68
CA LEU A 87 2.18 2.10 6.87
C LEU A 87 2.52 0.88 7.72
N VAL A 88 3.34 1.02 8.76
CA VAL A 88 3.63 -0.06 9.72
C VAL A 88 2.35 -0.58 10.37
N GLY A 89 1.47 0.33 10.82
CA GLY A 89 0.17 -0.04 11.39
C GLY A 89 -0.72 -0.80 10.41
N MET A 90 -0.74 -0.38 9.13
CA MET A 90 -1.54 -1.04 8.10
C MET A 90 -0.97 -2.42 7.68
N LEU A 91 0.36 -2.54 7.56
CA LEU A 91 1.03 -3.83 7.29
C LEU A 91 0.69 -4.87 8.36
N GLY A 92 0.71 -4.47 9.63
CA GLY A 92 0.32 -5.35 10.74
C GLY A 92 -1.14 -5.84 10.64
N ARG A 93 -2.07 -4.98 10.19
CA ARG A 93 -3.49 -5.34 10.01
C ARG A 93 -3.72 -6.37 8.90
N VAL A 94 -2.88 -6.36 7.86
CA VAL A 94 -2.95 -7.35 6.77
C VAL A 94 -2.09 -8.60 7.02
N GLY A 95 -1.56 -8.74 8.24
CA GLY A 95 -0.78 -9.91 8.64
C GLY A 95 0.65 -9.94 8.12
N LYS A 96 1.19 -8.81 7.62
CA LYS A 96 2.61 -8.69 7.26
C LYS A 96 3.41 -8.24 8.48
N SER A 97 4.50 -8.96 8.77
CA SER A 97 5.44 -8.59 9.83
C SER A 97 6.44 -7.55 9.32
N THR A 98 6.88 -6.66 10.21
CA THR A 98 7.95 -5.69 9.93
C THR A 98 9.22 -6.10 10.66
N GLY A 99 10.34 -6.28 9.94
CA GLY A 99 11.58 -6.79 10.51
C GLY A 99 12.82 -6.31 9.74
N HIS A 100 13.99 -6.38 10.38
CA HIS A 100 15.27 -6.03 9.74
C HIS A 100 15.77 -7.12 8.77
N ALA A 101 15.22 -8.34 8.85
CA ALA A 101 15.53 -9.46 7.96
C ALA A 101 14.57 -9.54 6.75
N ALA A 102 13.88 -8.43 6.45
CA ALA A 102 12.90 -8.34 5.38
C ALA A 102 13.48 -8.66 4.01
N THR A 103 12.76 -9.45 3.23
CA THR A 103 13.04 -9.71 1.82
C THR A 103 12.67 -8.53 0.93
N ARG A 104 11.80 -7.64 1.43
CA ARG A 104 11.30 -6.47 0.70
C ARG A 104 11.36 -5.22 1.59
N SER A 105 11.81 -4.12 1.03
CA SER A 105 11.96 -2.85 1.77
C SER A 105 11.19 -1.72 1.11
N ILE A 106 10.60 -0.84 1.90
CA ILE A 106 9.83 0.33 1.47
C ILE A 106 10.48 1.55 2.10
N SER A 107 11.10 2.41 1.28
CA SER A 107 11.64 3.68 1.75
C SER A 107 10.55 4.74 1.72
N VAL A 108 10.33 5.44 2.83
CA VAL A 108 9.29 6.46 2.98
C VAL A 108 9.89 7.77 3.50
N SER A 109 9.60 8.88 2.84
CA SER A 109 10.03 10.22 3.27
C SER A 109 8.91 11.26 3.17
N ASP A 110 8.65 11.90 4.30
CA ASP A 110 7.67 12.99 4.40
C ASP A 110 8.27 14.35 4.05
N ASP A 111 9.60 14.47 4.05
CA ASP A 111 10.30 15.73 3.86
C ASP A 111 10.72 15.98 2.41
N GLY A 112 10.92 14.93 1.62
CA GLY A 112 11.38 15.03 0.23
C GLY A 112 12.17 13.81 -0.23
N VAL A 113 12.47 13.76 -1.52
CA VAL A 113 13.23 12.63 -2.11
C VAL A 113 14.67 12.57 -1.62
N GLU A 114 15.25 13.72 -1.28
CA GLU A 114 16.61 13.88 -0.78
C GLU A 114 16.82 13.33 0.64
N PHE A 115 15.73 13.15 1.40
CA PHE A 115 15.74 12.54 2.73
C PHE A 115 15.37 11.05 2.70
N LEU A 116 15.16 10.49 1.50
CA LEU A 116 14.81 9.10 1.34
C LEU A 116 16.04 8.21 1.61
N GLY A 117 15.91 7.25 2.52
CA GLY A 117 16.97 6.28 2.81
C GLY A 117 17.31 5.42 1.59
N SER A 118 18.60 5.17 1.37
CA SER A 118 19.08 4.25 0.33
C SER A 118 18.67 2.81 0.67
N GLY A 119 18.00 2.11 -0.25
CA GLY A 119 17.78 0.66 -0.13
C GLY A 119 16.33 0.18 -0.05
N GLY A 120 15.38 0.91 -0.63
CA GLY A 120 13.97 0.47 -0.77
C GLY A 120 13.69 -0.17 -2.14
N SER A 121 13.00 -1.31 -2.16
CA SER A 121 12.36 -1.85 -3.38
C SER A 121 11.20 -0.96 -3.84
N ILE A 122 10.41 -0.42 -2.92
CA ILE A 122 9.41 0.62 -3.20
C ILE A 122 9.87 1.92 -2.56
N SER A 123 9.69 3.04 -3.24
CA SER A 123 10.02 4.37 -2.69
C SER A 123 8.79 5.27 -2.65
N CYS A 124 8.46 5.82 -1.49
CA CYS A 124 7.40 6.79 -1.29
C CYS A 124 7.97 8.11 -0.78
N PHE A 125 7.73 9.22 -1.47
CA PHE A 125 8.21 10.52 -1.00
C PHE A 125 7.30 11.69 -1.33
N ARG A 126 7.37 12.72 -0.50
CA ARG A 126 6.70 14.00 -0.74
C ARG A 126 7.38 14.81 -1.85
N ASP A 127 6.57 15.39 -2.73
CA ASP A 127 6.93 16.35 -3.77
C ASP A 127 5.93 17.52 -3.76
N GLY A 128 6.25 18.55 -2.99
CA GLY A 128 5.36 19.69 -2.75
C GLY A 128 4.10 19.25 -2.00
N ASN A 129 2.95 19.29 -2.68
CA ASN A 129 1.64 18.84 -2.14
C ASN A 129 1.24 17.45 -2.64
N ARG A 130 2.16 16.74 -3.28
CA ARG A 130 1.91 15.40 -3.79
C ARG A 130 2.80 14.40 -3.08
N TYR A 131 2.33 13.18 -2.98
CA TYR A 131 3.19 12.03 -2.73
C TYR A 131 3.43 11.28 -4.02
N VAL A 132 4.61 10.70 -4.17
CA VAL A 132 4.88 9.75 -5.24
C VAL A 132 5.34 8.44 -4.69
N VAL A 133 4.67 7.39 -5.16
CA VAL A 133 4.99 5.99 -4.94
C VAL A 133 5.65 5.48 -6.22
N VAL A 134 6.91 5.05 -6.08
CA VAL A 134 7.73 4.45 -7.11
C VAL A 134 7.77 2.96 -6.84
N PRO A 135 7.23 2.12 -7.73
CA PRO A 135 7.26 0.67 -7.56
C PRO A 135 8.64 0.10 -7.87
N GLU A 136 8.81 -1.18 -7.56
CA GLU A 136 10.07 -1.92 -7.67
C GLU A 136 10.66 -1.98 -9.09
N GLY A 137 9.82 -2.04 -10.11
CA GLY A 137 10.24 -2.05 -11.51
C GLY A 137 10.75 -0.69 -12.04
N VAL A 138 10.63 0.40 -11.26
CA VAL A 138 10.98 1.75 -11.70
C VAL A 138 12.18 2.29 -10.93
N ARG A 139 13.24 2.64 -11.65
CA ARG A 139 14.43 3.25 -11.04
C ARG A 139 14.10 4.64 -10.51
N LEU A 140 14.34 4.87 -9.21
CA LEU A 140 14.14 6.18 -8.57
C LEU A 140 14.88 7.32 -9.29
N THR A 141 16.06 7.03 -9.87
CA THR A 141 16.84 8.00 -10.65
C THR A 141 16.11 8.47 -11.92
N ASP A 142 15.43 7.57 -12.63
CA ASP A 142 14.63 7.95 -13.81
C ASP A 142 13.47 8.88 -13.41
N VAL A 143 12.84 8.59 -12.26
CA VAL A 143 11.75 9.40 -11.70
C VAL A 143 12.25 10.80 -11.33
N THR A 144 13.36 10.90 -10.60
CA THR A 144 13.92 12.18 -10.15
C THR A 144 14.42 13.02 -11.32
N MET A 145 15.08 12.43 -12.33
CA MET A 145 15.52 13.14 -13.54
C MET A 145 14.35 13.67 -14.37
N ARG A 146 13.32 12.84 -14.63
CA ARG A 146 12.12 13.29 -15.36
C ARG A 146 11.35 14.37 -14.61
N ARG A 147 11.30 14.26 -13.28
CA ARG A 147 10.73 15.30 -12.43
C ARG A 147 11.52 16.59 -12.49
N ALA A 148 12.85 16.54 -12.41
CA ALA A 148 13.71 17.71 -12.55
C ALA A 148 13.50 18.40 -13.90
N ALA A 149 13.41 17.64 -15.00
CA ALA A 149 13.10 18.16 -16.32
C ALA A 149 11.71 18.83 -16.38
N SER A 150 10.70 18.22 -15.75
CA SER A 150 9.33 18.76 -15.70
C SER A 150 9.21 19.99 -14.79
N ARG A 151 9.99 20.06 -13.71
CA ARG A 151 10.02 21.19 -12.76
C ARG A 151 10.49 22.48 -13.42
N ARG A 152 11.42 22.44 -14.38
CA ARG A 152 11.88 23.64 -15.12
C ARG A 152 10.74 24.36 -15.85
N ASN A 153 9.76 23.62 -16.38
CA ASN A 153 8.59 24.21 -17.03
C ASN A 153 7.55 24.73 -16.02
N ARG A 154 7.45 24.10 -14.84
CA ARG A 154 6.53 24.52 -13.78
C ARG A 154 7.03 25.77 -13.03
N GLN A 155 8.34 25.88 -12.81
CA GLN A 155 8.97 27.04 -12.18
C GLN A 155 8.61 28.35 -12.90
N ARG A 156 8.61 28.35 -14.24
CA ARG A 156 8.19 29.52 -15.02
C ARG A 156 6.78 30.05 -14.71
N ILE A 157 5.87 29.19 -14.25
CA ILE A 157 4.50 29.56 -13.87
C ILE A 157 4.45 29.99 -12.39
N GLU A 158 5.25 29.35 -11.55
CA GLU A 158 5.30 29.59 -10.10
C GLU A 158 6.13 30.83 -9.72
N ASP A 159 7.06 31.28 -10.57
CA ASP A 159 7.90 32.46 -10.36
C ASP A 159 7.06 33.75 -10.14
N GLY A 160 5.85 33.82 -10.72
CA GLY A 160 4.93 34.94 -10.51
C GLY A 160 4.28 34.99 -9.12
N TYR A 161 4.27 33.86 -8.39
CA TYR A 161 3.69 33.72 -7.05
C TYR A 161 4.75 33.51 -5.96
N ALA A 162 6.03 33.65 -6.31
CA ALA A 162 7.12 33.50 -5.36
C ALA A 162 7.03 34.57 -4.24
N PRO A 163 7.34 34.21 -2.98
CA PRO A 163 7.41 35.20 -1.91
C PRO A 163 8.40 36.31 -2.26
N ARG A 164 8.00 37.57 -2.05
CA ARG A 164 8.90 38.71 -2.25
C ARG A 164 10.10 38.60 -1.31
N ALA A 165 11.31 38.83 -1.83
CA ALA A 165 12.51 38.93 -1.00
C ALA A 165 12.32 39.97 0.12
N GLY A 166 12.52 39.58 1.38
CA GLY A 166 12.30 40.42 2.55
C GLY A 166 10.82 40.66 2.93
N GLY A 167 9.87 40.03 2.23
CA GLY A 167 8.45 40.10 2.57
C GLY A 167 8.12 39.34 3.86
N LEU A 168 7.05 39.77 4.54
CA LEU A 168 6.50 39.06 5.68
C LEU A 168 5.94 37.71 5.22
N ARG A 169 6.38 36.64 5.85
CA ARG A 169 5.93 35.27 5.57
C ARG A 169 5.59 34.57 6.89
N LEU A 170 4.35 34.13 7.00
CA LEU A 170 3.93 33.22 8.06
C LEU A 170 4.02 31.78 7.53
N ILE A 171 4.73 30.92 8.25
CA ILE A 171 4.84 29.50 7.92
C ILE A 171 4.20 28.74 9.07
N SER A 172 3.33 27.78 8.74
CA SER A 172 2.78 26.86 9.74
C SER A 172 3.90 26.05 10.36
N SER A 173 3.92 25.93 11.70
CA SER A 173 4.79 25.00 12.42
C SER A 173 4.29 23.56 12.39
N ILE A 174 3.06 23.33 11.91
CA ILE A 174 2.47 22.01 11.77
C ILE A 174 3.03 21.35 10.51
N HIS A 175 3.50 20.11 10.66
CA HIS A 175 4.01 19.31 9.54
C HIS A 175 2.94 19.22 8.43
N PRO A 176 3.30 19.36 7.14
CA PRO A 176 2.32 19.44 6.03
C PRO A 176 1.48 18.17 5.82
N VAL A 177 1.80 17.09 6.55
CA VAL A 177 1.14 15.80 6.46
C VAL A 177 0.33 15.60 7.74
N SER A 178 -0.99 15.74 7.62
CA SER A 178 -1.91 15.36 8.69
C SER A 178 -2.02 13.84 8.82
N ASP A 179 -2.54 13.35 9.96
CA ASP A 179 -2.75 11.92 10.18
C ASP A 179 -3.64 11.28 9.10
N ALA A 180 -4.71 11.96 8.70
CA ALA A 180 -5.60 11.48 7.63
C ALA A 180 -4.89 11.42 6.26
N ALA A 181 -4.02 12.40 5.97
CA ALA A 181 -3.20 12.36 4.76
C ALA A 181 -2.16 11.23 4.82
N ALA A 182 -1.57 10.99 5.99
CA ALA A 182 -0.62 9.91 6.21
C ALA A 182 -1.28 8.54 5.99
N GLU A 183 -2.46 8.32 6.56
CA GLU A 183 -3.24 7.10 6.35
C GLU A 183 -3.60 6.89 4.88
N PHE A 184 -4.09 7.93 4.21
CA PHE A 184 -4.44 7.83 2.80
C PHE A 184 -3.24 7.45 1.92
N VAL A 185 -2.08 8.09 2.15
CA VAL A 185 -0.84 7.76 1.42
C VAL A 185 -0.37 6.35 1.75
N ALA A 186 -0.37 5.97 3.03
CA ALA A 186 0.02 4.64 3.47
C ALA A 186 -0.85 3.54 2.84
N ALA A 187 -2.15 3.78 2.69
CA ALA A 187 -3.06 2.85 2.01
C ALA A 187 -2.69 2.64 0.54
N GLN A 188 -2.27 3.70 -0.17
CA GLN A 188 -1.81 3.57 -1.56
C GLN A 188 -0.48 2.82 -1.66
N VAL A 189 0.43 3.04 -0.71
CA VAL A 189 1.69 2.28 -0.65
C VAL A 189 1.40 0.81 -0.34
N LEU A 190 0.50 0.52 0.60
CA LEU A 190 0.08 -0.84 0.93
C LEU A 190 -0.55 -1.54 -0.27
N ALA A 191 -1.40 -0.84 -1.03
CA ALA A 191 -2.00 -1.40 -2.25
C ALA A 191 -0.92 -1.84 -3.25
N GLU A 192 0.13 -1.03 -3.44
CA GLU A 192 1.26 -1.39 -4.32
C GLU A 192 2.08 -2.58 -3.79
N VAL A 193 2.10 -2.79 -2.46
CA VAL A 193 2.77 -3.95 -1.85
C VAL A 193 1.96 -5.23 -2.09
N ILE A 194 0.64 -5.17 -1.94
CA ILE A 194 -0.26 -6.33 -2.02
C ILE A 194 -0.53 -6.72 -3.48
N ASP A 195 -0.75 -5.73 -4.34
CA ASP A 195 -1.06 -5.90 -5.76
C ASP A 195 -0.17 -4.95 -6.57
N PRO A 196 1.08 -5.34 -6.86
CA PRO A 196 2.02 -4.50 -7.62
C PRO A 196 1.45 -4.19 -8.99
N THR A 197 1.27 -2.90 -9.30
CA THR A 197 0.56 -2.51 -10.51
C THR A 197 1.49 -1.94 -11.58
N ALA A 198 1.69 -2.72 -12.65
CA ALA A 198 2.40 -2.39 -13.89
C ALA A 198 3.83 -1.82 -13.71
N ASP A 199 4.82 -2.60 -14.12
CA ASP A 199 6.29 -2.44 -13.91
C ASP A 199 6.89 -1.06 -14.24
N HIS A 200 6.16 -0.15 -14.89
CA HIS A 200 6.69 1.10 -15.44
C HIS A 200 5.87 2.35 -15.09
N CYS A 201 4.94 2.27 -14.15
CA CYS A 201 4.12 3.43 -13.74
C CYS A 201 4.48 3.89 -12.33
N VAL A 202 4.60 5.20 -12.14
CA VAL A 202 4.60 5.79 -10.79
C VAL A 202 3.21 6.26 -10.43
N THR A 203 2.85 6.10 -9.16
CA THR A 203 1.60 6.61 -8.62
C THR A 203 1.85 7.96 -7.97
N ALA A 204 1.10 8.98 -8.39
CA ALA A 204 1.10 10.31 -7.79
C ALA A 204 -0.21 10.54 -7.05
N ILE A 205 -0.10 11.00 -5.80
CA ILE A 205 -1.21 11.22 -4.89
C ILE A 205 -1.24 12.72 -4.60
N ASP A 206 -2.26 13.43 -5.07
CA ASP A 206 -2.41 14.86 -4.85
C ASP A 206 -3.24 15.12 -3.58
N LEU A 207 -2.59 15.56 -2.50
CA LEU A 207 -3.24 15.71 -1.19
C LEU A 207 -4.27 16.84 -1.14
N ARG A 208 -4.28 17.77 -2.12
CA ARG A 208 -5.30 18.83 -2.19
C ARG A 208 -6.62 18.33 -2.72
N THR A 209 -6.56 17.33 -3.59
CA THR A 209 -7.73 16.81 -4.33
C THR A 209 -8.04 15.36 -3.98
N LEU A 210 -7.18 14.72 -3.18
CA LEU A 210 -7.16 13.28 -2.89
C LEU A 210 -7.15 12.42 -4.15
N ARG A 211 -6.69 12.99 -5.27
CA ARG A 211 -6.66 12.31 -6.56
C ARG A 211 -5.41 11.45 -6.66
N VAL A 212 -5.61 10.21 -7.06
CA VAL A 212 -4.55 9.26 -7.40
C VAL A 212 -4.44 9.18 -8.91
N THR A 213 -3.25 9.44 -9.46
CA THR A 213 -2.97 9.34 -10.89
C THR A 213 -1.73 8.49 -11.13
N ARG A 214 -1.76 7.71 -12.21
CA ARG A 214 -0.60 6.93 -12.65
C ARG A 214 0.08 7.62 -13.82
N HIS A 215 1.40 7.59 -13.81
CA HIS A 215 2.23 8.20 -14.85
C HIS A 215 3.28 7.20 -15.33
N PRO A 216 3.34 6.88 -16.63
CA PRO A 216 4.40 6.04 -17.14
C PRO A 216 5.75 6.76 -16.99
N ILE A 217 6.74 6.03 -16.48
CA ILE A 217 8.13 6.47 -16.41
C ILE A 217 8.93 5.68 -17.42
N LEU A 218 9.32 6.36 -18.49
CA LEU A 218 10.25 5.79 -19.46
C LEU A 218 11.68 5.89 -18.91
N PRO A 219 12.57 4.92 -19.16
CA PRO A 219 13.98 5.04 -18.80
C PRO A 219 14.60 6.33 -19.35
N VAL A 220 15.54 6.93 -18.61
CA VAL A 220 16.37 8.02 -19.12
C VAL A 220 17.62 7.40 -19.77
N PRO A 221 17.92 7.70 -21.03
CA PRO A 221 19.12 7.17 -21.68
C PRO A 221 20.38 7.66 -20.96
N GLU A 222 21.42 6.83 -20.93
CA GLU A 222 22.72 7.23 -20.40
C GLU A 222 23.26 8.45 -21.18
N PRO A 223 23.91 9.40 -20.51
CA PRO A 223 24.53 10.52 -21.20
C PRO A 223 25.59 10.01 -22.20
N PRO A 224 25.73 10.64 -23.38
CA PRO A 224 26.77 10.27 -24.32
C PRO A 224 28.15 10.42 -23.65
N ARG A 225 29.02 9.45 -23.91
CA ARG A 225 30.41 9.42 -23.41
C ARG A 225 31.32 10.35 -24.20
#